data_AF-A0A365MVW2-F1
#
_entry.id   AF-A0A365MVW2-F1
#
_cell.length_a   1.000
_cell.length_b   1.000
_cell.length_c   1.000
_cell.angle_alpha   90.00
_cell.angle_beta   90.00
_cell.angle_gamma   90.00
#
_symmetry.space_group_name_H-M   'P 1'
#
loop_
_entity.id
_entity.type
_entity.pdbx_description
1 polymer ?
#
loop_
_entity_poly.entity_id
_entity_poly.type
_entity_poly.pdbx_seq_one_letter_code
_entity_poly.pdbx_strand_id
1 'polypeptide(L)'
;MPKTTVALFGANGTLRNRILHTSMAYPDRPFNLVAFIRHESSLKIDHWVSNLTVYGVDVTLIDADSLSSMLAGVDVVASAVGPAVLPYQHVIQDAAAKADVRRFYRSSFGMPQVVRFEAQDFSMINSVRL
;
A
#
# COMPACT_ATOMS: atom_id res chain seq x y z
N MET A 1 23.05 8.91 10.31
CA MET A 1 21.57 8.96 10.37
C MET A 1 21.06 7.54 10.27
N PRO A 2 20.04 7.13 11.05
CA PRO A 2 19.41 5.83 10.87
C PRO A 2 18.84 5.71 9.44
N LYS A 3 18.99 4.54 8.81
CA LYS A 3 18.45 4.27 7.49
C LYS A 3 16.93 4.24 7.56
N THR A 4 16.26 4.91 6.62
CA THR A 4 14.80 4.86 6.52
C THR A 4 14.34 3.50 6.00
N THR A 5 13.39 2.89 6.69
CA THR A 5 12.78 1.60 6.30
C THR A 5 11.49 1.85 5.54
N VAL A 6 11.38 1.29 4.34
CA VAL A 6 10.26 1.49 3.42
C VAL A 6 9.60 0.15 3.12
N ALA A 7 8.31 0.03 3.44
CA ALA A 7 7.47 -1.11 3.08
C ALA A 7 6.73 -0.90 1.75
N LEU A 8 6.68 -1.95 0.93
CA LEU A 8 6.17 -1.91 -0.45
C LEU A 8 5.14 -3.03 -0.71
N PHE A 9 3.85 -2.69 -0.84
CA PHE A 9 2.76 -3.67 -1.06
C PHE A 9 2.32 -3.79 -2.51
N GLY A 10 2.54 -4.94 -3.16
CA GLY A 10 2.31 -5.08 -4.61
C GLY A 10 3.57 -4.79 -5.41
N ALA A 11 4.70 -5.29 -4.95
CA ALA A 11 6.01 -5.10 -5.57
C ALA A 11 6.15 -5.81 -6.94
N ASN A 12 5.24 -6.74 -7.29
CA ASN A 12 5.33 -7.55 -8.51
C ASN A 12 4.71 -6.89 -9.77
N GLY A 13 4.16 -5.67 -9.66
CA GLY A 13 3.69 -4.89 -10.80
C GLY A 13 4.83 -4.25 -11.59
N THR A 14 4.74 -4.22 -12.93
CA THR A 14 5.78 -3.76 -13.87
C THR A 14 6.38 -2.39 -13.54
N LEU A 15 5.58 -1.47 -12.99
CA LEU A 15 5.99 -0.11 -12.62
C LEU A 15 6.95 -0.07 -11.41
N ARG A 16 6.89 -1.09 -10.56
CA ARG A 16 7.47 -1.04 -9.22
C ARG A 16 8.80 -1.75 -9.06
N ASN A 17 9.12 -2.65 -9.99
CA ASN A 17 10.48 -3.15 -10.13
C ASN A 17 11.45 -1.98 -10.34
N ARG A 18 11.05 -0.95 -11.10
CA ARG A 18 11.86 0.27 -11.29
C ARG A 18 12.11 1.05 -10.01
N ILE A 19 11.15 1.14 -9.08
CA ILE A 19 11.35 1.86 -7.80
C ILE A 19 12.36 1.10 -6.92
N LEU A 20 12.22 -0.22 -6.84
CA LEU A 20 13.20 -1.10 -6.20
C LEU A 20 14.59 -0.91 -6.83
N HIS A 21 14.71 -1.00 -8.16
CA HIS A 21 15.98 -0.82 -8.87
C HIS A 21 16.57 0.59 -8.71
N THR A 22 15.76 1.65 -8.70
CA THR A 22 16.26 3.02 -8.48
C THR A 22 16.72 3.25 -7.05
N SER A 23 16.02 2.72 -6.04
CA SER A 23 16.48 2.81 -4.65
C SER A 23 17.78 2.02 -4.41
N MET A 24 18.05 0.99 -5.21
CA MET A 24 19.31 0.25 -5.19
C MET A 24 20.44 0.97 -5.93
N ALA A 25 20.12 1.76 -6.96
CA ALA A 25 21.08 2.48 -7.79
C ALA A 25 21.61 3.80 -7.18
N TYR A 26 21.03 4.27 -6.06
CA TYR A 26 21.50 5.46 -5.33
C TYR A 26 22.22 5.07 -4.02
N PRO A 27 23.54 4.80 -4.06
CA PRO A 27 24.31 4.33 -2.91
C PRO A 27 24.45 5.36 -1.78
N ASP A 28 24.25 6.65 -2.07
CA ASP A 28 24.45 7.75 -1.11
C ASP A 28 23.32 7.85 -0.06
N ARG A 29 22.17 7.18 -0.28
CA ARG A 29 21.06 7.10 0.68
C ARG A 29 20.42 5.71 0.67
N PRO A 30 21.07 4.71 1.30
CA PRO A 30 20.53 3.35 1.34
C PRO A 30 19.26 3.31 2.20
N PHE A 31 18.14 2.93 1.59
CA PHE A 31 16.91 2.55 2.28
C PHE A 31 16.95 1.07 2.66
N ASN A 32 16.34 0.71 3.77
CA ASN A 32 15.97 -0.68 4.04
C ASN A 32 14.61 -0.93 3.39
N LEU A 33 14.51 -1.95 2.56
CA LEU A 33 13.29 -2.25 1.81
C LEU A 33 12.61 -3.49 2.37
N VAL A 34 11.31 -3.39 2.61
CA VAL A 34 10.46 -4.52 2.99
C VAL A 34 9.40 -4.69 1.91
N ALA A 35 9.49 -5.75 1.11
CA ALA A 35 8.54 -6.01 0.04
C ALA A 35 7.48 -7.02 0.49
N PHE A 36 6.21 -6.64 0.37
CA PHE A 36 5.08 -7.54 0.55
C PHE A 36 4.55 -7.96 -0.82
N ILE A 37 4.66 -9.25 -1.09
CA ILE A 37 4.18 -9.90 -2.31
C ILE A 37 3.15 -10.96 -1.98
N ARG A 38 2.36 -11.37 -2.98
CA ARG A 38 1.42 -12.48 -2.78
C ARG A 38 2.21 -13.77 -2.49
N HIS A 39 1.68 -14.63 -1.61
CA HIS A 39 2.36 -15.85 -1.15
C HIS A 39 2.86 -16.76 -2.29
N GLU A 40 2.09 -16.84 -3.38
CA GLU A 40 2.41 -17.65 -4.58
C GLU A 40 3.22 -16.89 -5.65
N SER A 41 3.73 -15.71 -5.34
CA SER A 41 4.49 -14.88 -6.29
C SER A 41 5.99 -14.91 -5.97
N SER A 42 6.81 -15.02 -7.00
CA SER A 42 8.24 -14.73 -6.90
C SER A 42 8.52 -13.28 -7.31
N LEU A 43 9.39 -12.62 -6.57
CA LEU A 43 9.94 -11.33 -6.97
C LEU A 43 10.91 -11.55 -8.14
N LYS A 44 10.67 -10.85 -9.25
CA LYS A 44 11.58 -10.83 -10.41
C LYS A 44 12.71 -9.83 -10.16
N ILE A 45 13.68 -10.22 -9.33
CA ILE A 45 14.88 -9.43 -9.08
C ILE A 45 16.07 -10.20 -9.63
N ASP A 46 16.77 -9.59 -10.59
CA ASP A 46 17.88 -10.23 -11.32
C ASP A 46 19.17 -10.34 -10.49
N HIS A 47 19.24 -9.65 -9.34
CA HIS A 47 20.42 -9.61 -8.47
C HIS A 47 20.05 -9.62 -6.97
N TRP A 48 20.88 -10.24 -6.14
CA TRP A 48 20.73 -10.22 -4.69
C TRP A 48 20.93 -8.81 -4.13
N VAL A 49 20.02 -8.37 -3.26
CA VAL A 49 20.04 -7.04 -2.65
C VAL A 49 20.10 -7.21 -1.14
N SER A 50 21.23 -6.85 -0.54
CA SER A 50 21.48 -7.04 0.90
C SER A 50 20.54 -6.25 1.82
N ASN A 51 19.84 -5.25 1.30
CA ASN A 51 18.95 -4.36 2.06
C ASN A 51 17.46 -4.63 1.79
N LEU A 52 17.11 -5.82 1.27
CA LEU A 52 15.73 -6.19 0.93
C LEU A 52 15.27 -7.40 1.75
N THR A 53 14.15 -7.23 2.45
CA THR A 53 13.39 -8.31 3.08
C THR A 53 12.10 -8.52 2.31
N VAL A 54 11.70 -9.78 2.10
CA VAL A 54 10.51 -10.14 1.33
C VAL A 54 9.57 -10.97 2.19
N TYR A 55 8.31 -10.56 2.24
CA TYR A 55 7.23 -11.29 2.90
C TYR A 55 6.15 -11.69 1.89
N GLY A 56 5.74 -12.96 1.95
CA GLY A 56 4.60 -13.49 1.22
C GLY A 56 3.31 -13.33 2.03
N VAL A 57 2.51 -12.31 1.70
CA VAL A 57 1.26 -11.96 2.40
C VAL A 57 0.11 -11.86 1.40
N ASP A 58 -0.99 -12.55 1.70
CA ASP A 58 -2.27 -12.30 1.04
C ASP A 58 -3.07 -11.27 1.84
N VAL A 59 -3.12 -10.04 1.32
CA VAL A 59 -3.81 -8.90 1.93
C VAL A 59 -5.32 -9.14 2.05
N THR A 60 -5.89 -10.07 1.28
CA THR A 60 -7.32 -10.40 1.35
C THR A 60 -7.67 -11.30 2.54
N LEU A 61 -6.67 -11.91 3.18
CA LEU A 61 -6.86 -12.89 4.26
C LEU A 61 -6.25 -12.44 5.60
N ILE A 62 -5.23 -11.58 5.57
CA ILE A 62 -4.56 -11.10 6.79
C ILE A 62 -5.38 -10.00 7.47
N ASP A 63 -5.40 -9.99 8.80
CA ASP A 63 -5.96 -8.91 9.59
C ASP A 63 -4.95 -7.77 9.83
N ALA A 64 -5.47 -6.61 10.26
CA ALA A 64 -4.64 -5.42 10.46
C ALA A 64 -3.66 -5.53 11.64
N ASP A 65 -3.94 -6.33 12.68
CA ASP A 65 -3.06 -6.49 13.85
C ASP A 65 -1.84 -7.37 13.52
N SER A 66 -2.10 -8.48 12.83
CA SER A 66 -1.04 -9.34 12.27
C SER A 66 -0.17 -8.54 11.31
N LEU A 67 -0.77 -7.77 10.41
CA LEU A 67 -0.02 -6.96 9.46
C LEU A 67 0.73 -5.80 10.13
N SER A 68 0.16 -5.17 11.14
CA SER A 68 0.83 -4.12 11.94
C SER A 68 2.10 -4.64 12.59
N SER A 69 2.07 -5.86 13.11
CA SER A 69 3.24 -6.49 13.74
C SER A 69 4.38 -6.67 12.74
N MET A 70 4.07 -6.94 11.47
CA MET A 70 5.06 -7.02 10.39
C MET A 70 5.58 -5.65 9.94
N LEU A 71 4.87 -4.56 10.25
CA LEU A 71 5.24 -3.19 9.92
C LEU A 71 5.99 -2.48 11.06
N ALA A 72 6.28 -3.16 12.17
CA ALA A 72 7.02 -2.59 13.28
C ALA A 72 8.41 -2.05 12.82
N GLY A 73 8.69 -0.78 13.12
CA GLY A 73 9.93 -0.12 12.72
C GLY A 73 9.99 0.33 11.25
N VAL A 74 8.89 0.26 10.51
CA VAL A 74 8.77 0.82 9.17
C VAL A 74 8.47 2.33 9.26
N ASP A 75 9.26 3.16 8.58
CA ASP A 75 9.06 4.61 8.54
C ASP A 75 8.01 5.02 7.51
N VAL A 76 7.95 4.30 6.39
CA VAL A 76 7.13 4.66 5.23
C VAL A 76 6.50 3.41 4.64
N VAL A 77 5.18 3.45 4.45
CA VAL A 77 4.46 2.43 3.67
C VAL A 77 4.06 3.04 2.34
N ALA A 78 4.36 2.34 1.26
CA ALA A 78 3.79 2.60 -0.04
C ALA A 78 2.95 1.40 -0.50
N SER A 79 1.70 1.67 -0.87
CA SER A 79 0.81 0.70 -1.50
C SER A 79 0.74 0.96 -3.00
N ALA A 80 0.92 -0.09 -3.79
CA ALA A 80 0.59 -0.11 -5.22
C ALA A 80 -0.05 -1.46 -5.55
N VAL A 81 -1.02 -1.82 -4.72
CA VAL A 81 -1.83 -3.00 -4.94
C VAL A 81 -2.68 -2.83 -6.19
N GLY A 82 -2.86 -3.91 -6.95
CA GLY A 82 -3.72 -3.91 -8.13
C GLY A 82 -5.21 -3.91 -7.79
N PRO A 83 -6.09 -3.82 -8.81
CA PRO A 83 -7.54 -3.71 -8.63
C PRO A 83 -8.15 -4.81 -7.76
N ALA A 84 -7.64 -6.05 -7.86
CA ALA A 84 -8.15 -7.18 -7.09
C ALA A 84 -7.97 -7.02 -5.56
N VAL A 85 -6.97 -6.26 -5.13
CA VAL A 85 -6.63 -6.06 -3.72
C VAL A 85 -7.01 -4.64 -3.25
N LEU A 86 -7.39 -3.76 -4.16
CA LEU A 86 -7.77 -2.37 -3.86
C LEU A 86 -8.92 -2.25 -2.83
N PRO A 87 -9.98 -3.08 -2.86
CA PRO A 87 -11.01 -3.05 -1.81
C PRO A 87 -10.47 -3.32 -0.41
N TYR A 88 -9.39 -4.11 -0.29
CA TYR A 88 -8.74 -4.50 0.96
C TYR A 88 -7.64 -3.52 1.39
N GLN A 89 -7.43 -2.42 0.66
CA GLN A 89 -6.36 -1.49 1.00
C GLN A 89 -6.54 -0.82 2.36
N HIS A 90 -7.77 -0.76 2.88
CA HIS A 90 -8.05 -0.28 4.23
C HIS A 90 -7.28 -1.08 5.30
N VAL A 91 -7.12 -2.40 5.11
CA VAL A 91 -6.33 -3.26 6.02
C VAL A 91 -4.87 -2.78 6.12
N ILE A 92 -4.27 -2.40 4.98
CA ILE A 92 -2.90 -1.90 4.94
C ILE A 92 -2.81 -0.52 5.63
N GLN A 93 -3.84 0.31 5.47
CA GLN A 93 -3.90 1.63 6.10
C GLN A 93 -4.01 1.51 7.63
N ASP A 94 -4.91 0.66 8.10
CA ASP A 94 -5.14 0.41 9.51
C ASP A 94 -3.89 -0.19 10.17
N ALA A 95 -3.26 -1.17 9.50
CA ALA A 95 -2.00 -1.74 9.96
C ALA A 95 -0.86 -0.71 10.04
N ALA A 96 -0.75 0.18 9.04
CA ALA A 96 0.25 1.23 9.03
C ALA A 96 0.01 2.27 10.15
N ALA A 97 -1.25 2.61 10.42
CA ALA A 97 -1.61 3.49 11.52
C ALA A 97 -1.29 2.86 12.88
N LYS A 98 -1.62 1.58 13.07
CA LYS A 98 -1.30 0.83 14.30
C LYS A 98 0.20 0.68 14.54
N ALA A 99 0.99 0.56 13.47
CA ALA A 99 2.44 0.46 13.55
C ALA A 99 3.16 1.81 13.69
N ASP A 100 2.42 2.92 13.83
CA ASP A 100 2.96 4.29 13.91
C ASP A 100 3.84 4.69 12.71
N VAL A 101 3.44 4.27 11.51
CA VAL A 101 4.16 4.61 10.28
C VAL A 101 4.04 6.09 9.99
N ARG A 102 5.18 6.79 9.88
CA ARG A 102 5.24 8.25 9.68
C ARG A 102 4.57 8.73 8.39
N ARG A 103 4.60 7.94 7.31
CA ARG A 103 3.96 8.27 6.02
C ARG A 103 3.36 7.07 5.32
N PHE A 104 2.14 7.23 4.82
CA PHE A 104 1.45 6.23 4.01
C PHE A 104 1.10 6.77 2.62
N TYR A 105 1.56 6.09 1.57
CA TYR A 105 1.18 6.36 0.18
C TYR A 105 0.17 5.30 -0.29
N ARG A 106 -1.04 5.76 -0.64
CA ARG A 106 -2.14 4.92 -1.15
C ARG A 106 -1.89 4.47 -2.60
N SER A 107 -2.43 3.30 -2.96
CA SER A 107 -2.54 2.87 -4.36
C SER A 107 -3.65 3.68 -5.02
N SER A 108 -3.26 4.80 -5.64
CA SER A 108 -4.17 5.69 -6.38
C SER A 108 -3.79 5.82 -7.85
N PHE A 109 -3.08 4.81 -8.40
CA PHE A 109 -2.57 4.86 -9.77
C PHE A 109 -3.72 4.73 -10.77
N GLY A 110 -4.31 5.86 -11.16
CA GLY A 110 -5.45 5.98 -12.08
C GLY A 110 -6.05 7.39 -12.10
N MET A 111 -7.14 7.61 -12.83
CA MET A 111 -7.91 8.86 -12.78
C MET A 111 -8.51 9.08 -11.38
N PRO A 112 -8.57 10.33 -10.88
CA PRO A 112 -9.29 10.63 -9.64
C PRO A 112 -10.73 10.13 -9.81
N GLN A 113 -11.13 9.20 -8.93
CA GLN A 113 -12.51 8.73 -8.87
C GLN A 113 -13.33 9.88 -8.29
N VAL A 114 -13.81 10.81 -9.13
CA VAL A 114 -14.87 11.73 -8.72
C VAL A 114 -16.12 10.88 -8.56
N VAL A 115 -16.46 10.55 -7.32
CA VAL A 115 -17.77 9.97 -7.00
C VAL A 115 -18.79 11.08 -7.30
N ARG A 116 -19.45 11.00 -8.45
CA ARG A 116 -20.64 11.81 -8.71
C ARG A 116 -21.77 11.17 -7.92
N PHE A 117 -22.07 11.71 -6.75
CA PHE A 117 -23.35 11.45 -6.11
C PHE A 117 -24.42 12.05 -7.02
N GLU A 118 -25.18 11.21 -7.73
CA GLU A 118 -26.43 11.67 -8.31
C GLU A 118 -27.32 12.09 -7.15
N ALA A 119 -27.68 13.37 -7.11
CA ALA A 119 -28.62 13.87 -6.13
C ALA A 119 -29.92 13.06 -6.27
N GLN A 120 -30.23 12.25 -5.27
CA GLN A 120 -31.57 11.70 -5.14
C GLN A 120 -32.53 12.88 -5.00
N ASP A 121 -33.41 13.05 -5.98
CA ASP A 121 -34.48 14.04 -5.96
C ASP A 121 -35.34 13.84 -4.71
N PHE A 122 -35.14 14.67 -3.70
CA PHE A 122 -36.09 14.87 -2.61
C PHE A 122 -37.28 15.69 -3.14
N SER A 123 -38.08 15.10 -4.01
CA SER A 123 -39.44 15.59 -4.23
C SER A 123 -40.39 14.76 -3.38
N MET A 124 -41.31 15.43 -2.69
CA MET A 124 -42.40 14.90 -1.84
C MET A 124 -42.14 14.92 -0.32
N ILE A 125 -41.81 16.08 0.24
CA ILE A 125 -42.30 16.46 1.57
C ILE A 125 -42.75 17.92 1.50
N ASN A 126 -44.01 18.14 1.10
CA ASN A 126 -44.86 19.26 1.54
C ASN A 126 -46.19 19.22 0.78
N SER A 127 -47.16 18.49 1.32
CA SER A 127 -48.57 18.77 1.07
C SER A 127 -49.38 18.51 2.33
N VAL A 128 -49.27 19.42 3.30
CA VAL A 128 -50.26 19.60 4.37
C VAL A 128 -50.40 21.11 4.65
N ARG A 129 -51.67 21.56 4.69
CA ARG A 129 -52.23 22.93 4.91
C ARG A 129 -52.29 23.80 3.65
N LEU A 130 -53.44 24.36 3.25
CA LEU A 130 -54.67 24.75 3.98
C LEU A 130 -55.94 24.23 3.32
#